data_AF-A0A9D9QAU3-F1
#
_entry.id   AF-A0A9D9QAU3-F1
#
_cell.length_a   1.000
_cell.length_b   1.000
_cell.length_c   1.000
_cell.angle_alpha   90.00
_cell.angle_beta   90.00
_cell.angle_gamma   90.00
#
_symmetry.space_group_name_H-M   'P 1'
#
loop_
_entity.id
_entity.type
_entity.pdbx_description
1 polymer ?
#
loop_
_entity_poly.entity_id
_entity_poly.type
_entity_poly.pdbx_seq_one_letter_code
_entity_poly.pdbx_strand_id
1 'polypeptide(L)'
;MKRYQKISAGFTLAELLAVVIIVGMLSILGVGYYNKSVEQARFREGEALGIAIAESYARWCHERMLENPTKDSCQYTSSNGTAIWTPPLSSLDIEIPRSTPCNEGDLRCIKTKHFKIEFPNDGVLHVVRGDDWTKTYQLWLNPSVRIGGNQSFKDDIRCVIKKARGPEFCQAVGYLNCSVPSGQDYYACTRPK
;
A
#
# COMPACT_ATOMS: atom_id res chain seq x y z
N MET A 1 45.39 23.33 46.81
CA MET A 1 45.08 21.91 46.52
C MET A 1 43.57 21.74 46.49
N LYS A 2 42.96 21.48 45.31
CA LYS A 2 41.53 21.20 45.18
C LYS A 2 41.28 19.72 45.48
N ARG A 3 40.52 19.42 46.53
CA ARG A 3 40.08 18.06 46.84
C ARG A 3 38.96 17.68 45.88
N TYR A 4 39.20 16.71 44.99
CA TYR A 4 38.15 16.06 44.22
C TYR A 4 37.33 15.17 45.16
N GLN A 5 36.12 15.59 45.51
CA GLN A 5 35.14 14.69 46.13
C GLN A 5 34.59 13.76 45.05
N LYS A 6 34.83 12.45 45.19
CA LYS A 6 34.08 11.43 44.45
C LYS A 6 32.66 11.38 45.04
N ILE A 7 31.69 11.94 44.33
CA ILE A 7 30.27 11.71 44.60
C ILE A 7 29.94 10.33 44.02
N SER A 8 30.09 9.28 44.83
CA SER A 8 29.46 7.99 44.54
C SER A 8 28.06 8.02 45.17
N ALA A 9 27.11 8.64 44.47
CA ALA A 9 25.70 8.42 44.76
C ALA A 9 25.34 7.02 44.23
N GLY A 10 25.27 6.03 45.13
CA GLY A 10 24.76 4.71 44.80
C GLY A 10 23.26 4.80 44.56
N PHE A 11 22.80 4.32 43.39
CA PHE A 11 21.38 4.26 43.03
C PHE A 11 20.61 3.50 44.11
N THR A 12 19.66 4.14 44.77
CA THR A 12 18.88 3.47 45.82
C THR A 12 17.86 2.52 45.18
N LEU A 13 17.54 1.42 45.86
CA LEU A 13 16.56 0.44 45.35
C LEU A 13 15.19 1.07 45.06
N ALA A 14 14.78 2.04 45.88
CA ALA A 14 13.54 2.80 45.69
C ALA A 14 13.57 3.64 44.40
N GLU A 15 14.71 4.26 44.08
CA GLU A 15 14.89 5.07 42.87
C GLU A 15 14.86 4.21 41.60
N LEU A 16 15.48 3.03 41.64
CA LEU A 16 15.40 2.06 40.54
C LEU A 16 13.96 1.55 40.34
N LEU A 17 13.26 1.24 41.43
CA LEU A 17 11.87 0.77 41.38
C LEU A 17 10.93 1.86 40.85
N ALA A 18 11.10 3.11 41.25
CA ALA A 18 10.33 4.24 40.72
C ALA A 18 10.52 4.39 39.20
N VAL A 19 11.76 4.32 38.71
CA VAL A 19 12.06 4.39 37.26
C VAL A 19 11.38 3.25 36.49
N VAL A 20 11.46 2.02 36.99
CA VAL A 20 10.85 0.85 36.33
C VAL A 20 9.33 0.99 36.25
N ILE A 21 8.68 1.48 37.32
CA ILE A 21 7.23 1.72 37.31
C ILE A 21 6.86 2.78 36.25
N ILE A 22 7.59 3.89 36.21
CA ILE A 22 7.33 4.97 35.25
C ILE A 22 7.50 4.48 33.81
N VAL A 23 8.60 3.77 33.52
CA VAL A 23 8.85 3.21 32.18
C VAL A 23 7.80 2.14 31.83
N GLY A 24 7.40 1.30 32.78
CA GLY A 24 6.37 0.30 32.61
C GLY A 24 5.02 0.92 32.18
N MET A 25 4.58 1.96 32.89
CA MET A 25 3.34 2.69 32.54
C MET A 25 3.41 3.36 31.17
N LEU A 26 4.54 4.01 30.86
CA LEU A 26 4.73 4.65 29.55
C LEU A 26 4.73 3.63 28.41
N SER A 27 5.28 2.44 28.63
CA SER A 27 5.34 1.40 27.61
C SER A 27 3.95 0.90 27.20
N ILE A 28 3.04 0.71 28.17
CA ILE A 28 1.66 0.26 27.91
C ILE A 28 0.92 1.25 27.01
N LEU A 29 1.03 2.55 27.29
CA LEU A 29 0.41 3.59 26.46
C LEU A 29 1.09 3.72 25.10
N GLY A 30 2.43 3.66 25.07
CA GLY A 30 3.23 3.84 23.87
C GLY A 30 3.00 2.79 22.79
N VAL A 31 2.78 1.53 23.17
CA VAL A 31 2.63 0.42 22.20
C VAL A 31 1.40 0.60 21.30
N GLY A 32 0.27 1.07 21.83
CA GLY A 32 -0.94 1.29 21.04
C GLY A 32 -0.73 2.38 19.98
N TYR A 33 -0.14 3.51 20.38
CA TYR A 33 0.18 4.61 19.46
C TYR A 33 1.22 4.20 18.41
N TYR A 34 2.23 3.42 18.81
CA TYR A 34 3.26 2.92 17.92
C TYR A 34 2.69 2.01 16.82
N ASN A 35 1.78 1.09 17.15
CA ASN A 35 1.18 0.21 16.15
C ASN A 35 0.37 1.00 15.10
N LYS A 36 -0.32 2.06 15.52
CA LYS A 36 -1.07 2.93 14.60
C LYS A 36 -0.13 3.67 13.65
N SER A 37 0.95 4.27 14.16
CA SER A 37 1.91 5.00 13.31
C SER A 37 2.64 4.06 12.35
N VAL A 38 3.01 2.86 12.79
CA VAL A 38 3.63 1.83 11.94
C VAL A 38 2.69 1.40 10.80
N GLU A 39 1.40 1.18 11.07
CA GLU A 39 0.45 0.81 10.01
C GLU A 39 0.17 1.98 9.04
N GLN A 40 0.18 3.23 9.52
CA GLN A 40 0.12 4.40 8.64
C GLN A 40 1.37 4.51 7.76
N ALA A 41 2.56 4.27 8.31
CA ALA A 41 3.80 4.26 7.54
C ALA A 41 3.80 3.17 6.45
N ARG A 42 3.37 1.95 6.82
CA ARG A 42 3.15 0.85 5.86
C ARG A 42 2.14 1.25 4.78
N PHE A 43 1.02 1.85 5.15
CA PHE A 43 0.04 2.31 4.18
C PHE A 43 0.66 3.27 3.15
N ARG A 44 1.47 4.23 3.60
CA ARG A 44 2.17 5.17 2.73
C ARG A 44 3.20 4.49 1.83
N GLU A 45 3.91 3.50 2.36
CA GLU A 45 4.83 2.67 1.57
C GLU A 45 4.09 1.92 0.46
N GLY A 46 3.00 1.24 0.79
CA GLY A 46 2.17 0.52 -0.19
C GLY A 46 1.54 1.45 -1.23
N GLU A 47 1.14 2.66 -0.82
CA GLU A 47 0.63 3.70 -1.70
C GLU A 47 1.71 4.22 -2.66
N ALA A 48 2.90 4.55 -2.17
CA ALA A 48 4.02 5.00 -3.00
C ALA A 48 4.44 3.91 -4.00
N LEU A 49 4.51 2.66 -3.55
CA LEU A 49 4.81 1.52 -4.41
C LEU A 49 3.72 1.31 -5.47
N GLY A 50 2.45 1.37 -5.08
CA GLY A 50 1.33 1.27 -6.00
C GLY A 50 1.40 2.35 -7.09
N ILE A 51 1.66 3.61 -6.71
CA ILE A 51 1.78 4.72 -7.66
C ILE A 51 2.94 4.47 -8.63
N ALA A 52 4.11 4.07 -8.14
CA ALA A 52 5.27 3.81 -9.00
C ALA A 52 5.01 2.70 -10.03
N ILE A 53 4.31 1.63 -9.62
CA ILE A 53 3.91 0.55 -10.52
C ILE A 53 2.89 1.06 -11.53
N ALA A 54 1.90 1.83 -11.09
CA ALA A 54 0.86 2.36 -11.97
C ALA A 54 1.45 3.32 -13.02
N GLU A 55 2.38 4.20 -12.63
CA GLU A 55 3.13 5.07 -13.54
C GLU A 55 3.99 4.26 -14.54
N SER A 56 4.61 3.18 -14.09
CA SER A 56 5.38 2.30 -14.99
C SER A 56 4.47 1.61 -16.01
N TYR A 57 3.28 1.20 -15.59
CA TYR A 57 2.24 0.69 -16.50
C TYR A 57 1.76 1.77 -17.49
N ALA A 58 1.61 3.01 -17.05
CA ALA A 58 1.30 4.15 -17.93
C ALA A 58 2.30 4.30 -19.07
N ARG A 59 3.59 4.26 -18.73
CA ARG A 59 4.69 4.42 -19.68
C ARG A 59 4.67 3.28 -20.69
N TRP A 60 4.54 2.05 -20.20
CA TRP A 60 4.41 0.86 -21.06
C TRP A 60 3.25 0.97 -22.06
N CYS A 61 2.08 1.40 -21.58
CA CYS A 61 0.92 1.66 -22.42
C CYS A 61 1.18 2.73 -23.47
N HIS A 62 1.82 3.84 -23.07
CA HIS A 62 2.12 4.97 -23.95
C HIS A 62 3.10 4.57 -25.06
N GLU A 63 4.15 3.82 -24.74
CA GLU A 63 5.11 3.30 -25.71
C GLU A 63 4.41 2.43 -26.77
N ARG A 64 3.49 1.56 -26.35
CA ARG A 64 2.68 0.77 -27.30
C ARG A 64 1.71 1.58 -28.14
N MET A 65 1.19 2.70 -27.64
CA MET A 65 0.37 3.62 -28.44
C MET A 65 1.18 4.21 -29.59
N LEU A 66 2.44 4.55 -29.34
CA LEU A 66 3.33 5.11 -30.36
C LEU A 66 3.66 4.08 -31.44
N GLU A 67 3.83 2.80 -31.06
CA GLU A 67 4.07 1.72 -32.02
C GLU A 67 2.84 1.37 -32.87
N ASN A 68 1.64 1.40 -32.28
CA ASN A 68 0.39 1.07 -32.98
C ASN A 68 -0.80 1.91 -32.47
N PRO A 69 -1.03 3.10 -33.03
CA PRO A 69 -2.04 4.06 -32.54
C PRO A 69 -3.49 3.64 -32.78
N THR A 70 -3.74 2.57 -33.55
CA THR A 70 -5.09 2.06 -33.87
C THR A 70 -5.53 0.88 -33.00
N LYS A 71 -4.65 0.35 -32.15
CA LYS A 71 -4.99 -0.70 -31.17
C LYS A 71 -5.23 -0.09 -29.80
N ASP A 72 -6.07 -0.74 -29.00
CA ASP A 72 -6.09 -0.56 -27.55
C ASP A 72 -4.72 -0.98 -27.00
N SER A 73 -3.78 -0.04 -27.03
CA SER A 73 -2.34 -0.19 -26.75
C SER A 73 -2.01 -0.72 -25.36
N CYS A 74 -2.96 -0.64 -24.43
CA CYS A 74 -2.84 -1.18 -23.08
C CYS A 74 -3.26 -2.65 -22.99
N GLN A 75 -3.75 -3.24 -24.08
CA GLN A 75 -4.07 -4.66 -24.10
C GLN A 75 -2.80 -5.49 -24.36
N TYR A 76 -2.58 -6.43 -23.47
CA TYR A 76 -1.68 -7.55 -23.63
C TYR A 76 -2.45 -8.74 -24.20
N THR A 77 -2.01 -9.32 -25.30
CA THR A 77 -2.58 -10.58 -25.80
C THR A 77 -1.86 -11.75 -25.12
N SER A 78 -2.60 -12.58 -24.39
CA SER A 78 -2.04 -13.79 -23.76
C SER A 78 -1.56 -14.79 -24.82
N SER A 79 -0.77 -15.78 -24.40
CA SER A 79 -0.36 -16.92 -25.26
C SER A 79 -1.54 -17.65 -25.91
N ASN A 80 -2.73 -17.52 -25.34
CA ASN A 80 -3.96 -18.16 -25.82
C ASN A 80 -4.82 -17.23 -26.69
N GLY A 81 -4.29 -16.06 -27.09
CA GLY A 81 -5.00 -15.10 -27.95
C GLY A 81 -6.03 -14.22 -27.23
N THR A 82 -6.13 -14.28 -25.90
CA THR A 82 -7.08 -13.48 -25.12
C THR A 82 -6.54 -12.07 -24.88
N ALA A 83 -7.33 -11.04 -25.17
CA ALA A 83 -7.01 -9.67 -24.80
C ALA A 83 -7.12 -9.50 -23.28
N ILE A 84 -6.02 -9.11 -22.65
CA ILE A 84 -5.89 -8.84 -21.21
C ILE A 84 -5.52 -7.37 -21.07
N TRP A 85 -6.24 -6.63 -20.25
CA TRP A 85 -6.01 -5.19 -20.04
C TRP A 85 -4.81 -4.86 -19.15
N THR A 86 -4.01 -5.86 -18.78
CA THR A 86 -2.88 -5.71 -17.88
C THR A 86 -1.70 -6.56 -18.37
N PRO A 87 -0.51 -5.95 -18.52
CA PRO A 87 0.69 -6.68 -18.89
C PRO A 87 1.21 -7.52 -17.73
N PRO A 88 2.09 -8.51 -18.00
CA PRO A 88 2.86 -9.14 -16.94
C PRO A 88 3.73 -8.09 -16.23
N LEU A 89 3.92 -8.24 -14.92
CA LEU A 89 4.77 -7.35 -14.11
C LEU A 89 6.20 -7.29 -14.64
N SER A 90 6.69 -8.36 -15.26
CA SER A 90 8.02 -8.43 -15.88
C SER A 90 8.21 -7.52 -17.09
N SER A 91 7.14 -7.00 -17.70
CA SER A 91 7.27 -6.02 -18.78
C SER A 91 7.18 -4.58 -18.29
N LEU A 92 7.02 -4.37 -16.99
CA LEU A 92 7.11 -3.05 -16.39
C LEU A 92 8.56 -2.79 -16.01
N ASP A 93 9.06 -1.59 -16.33
CA ASP A 93 10.38 -1.12 -15.91
C ASP A 93 10.34 -0.67 -14.44
N ILE A 94 10.13 -1.64 -13.54
CA ILE A 94 10.11 -1.42 -12.10
C ILE A 94 10.70 -2.63 -11.38
N GLU A 95 11.70 -2.37 -10.54
CA GLU A 95 12.22 -3.36 -9.62
C GLU A 95 11.51 -3.26 -8.27
N ILE A 96 10.96 -4.37 -7.81
CA ILE A 96 10.28 -4.44 -6.52
C ILE A 96 11.15 -5.28 -5.59
N PRO A 97 11.86 -4.65 -4.63
CA PRO A 97 12.86 -5.34 -3.86
C PRO A 97 12.22 -6.42 -2.98
N ARG A 98 12.85 -7.60 -2.96
CA ARG A 98 12.43 -8.76 -2.15
C ARG A 98 10.98 -9.20 -2.42
N SER A 99 10.50 -9.03 -3.66
CA SER A 99 9.23 -9.59 -4.09
C SER A 99 9.39 -11.05 -4.53
N THR A 100 8.39 -11.87 -4.22
CA THR A 100 8.21 -13.22 -4.79
C THR A 100 6.87 -13.27 -5.51
N PRO A 101 6.70 -14.10 -6.56
CA PRO A 101 5.38 -14.27 -7.16
C PRO A 101 4.38 -14.81 -6.13
N CYS A 102 3.09 -14.46 -6.27
CA CYS A 102 2.05 -14.91 -5.33
C CYS A 102 1.82 -16.42 -5.40
N ASN A 103 1.86 -16.96 -6.63
CA ASN A 103 1.78 -18.37 -6.94
C ASN A 103 2.82 -18.69 -8.02
N GLU A 104 3.23 -19.95 -8.11
CA GLU A 104 4.16 -20.38 -9.16
C GLU A 104 3.57 -20.11 -10.56
N GLY A 105 4.34 -19.43 -11.41
CA GLY A 105 3.90 -19.04 -12.77
C GLY A 105 2.96 -17.83 -12.84
N ASP A 106 2.57 -17.21 -11.71
CA ASP A 106 1.76 -16.00 -11.74
C ASP A 106 2.61 -14.78 -12.10
N LEU A 107 2.44 -14.29 -13.33
CA LEU A 107 3.17 -13.15 -13.87
C LEU A 107 2.56 -11.79 -13.49
N ARG A 108 1.41 -11.77 -12.80
CA ARG A 108 0.64 -10.55 -12.53
C ARG A 108 0.36 -10.34 -11.04
N CYS A 109 0.92 -11.20 -10.21
CA CYS A 109 0.82 -11.09 -8.77
C CYS A 109 2.18 -11.31 -8.13
N ILE A 110 2.57 -10.36 -7.30
CA ILE A 110 3.78 -10.44 -6.47
C ILE A 110 3.43 -10.16 -5.02
N LYS A 111 4.23 -10.70 -4.13
CA LYS A 111 4.12 -10.54 -2.69
C LYS A 111 5.45 -10.04 -2.16
N THR A 112 5.37 -9.02 -1.32
CA THR A 112 6.45 -8.50 -0.49
C THR A 112 6.21 -8.95 0.95
N LYS A 113 7.11 -8.59 1.87
CA LYS A 113 6.93 -8.84 3.31
C LYS A 113 5.60 -8.30 3.87
N HIS A 114 5.12 -7.18 3.33
CA HIS A 114 3.98 -6.46 3.88
C HIS A 114 2.76 -6.42 2.95
N PHE A 115 2.97 -6.46 1.64
CA PHE A 115 1.92 -6.26 0.64
C PHE A 115 1.89 -7.38 -0.38
N LYS A 116 0.67 -7.75 -0.79
CA LYS A 116 0.42 -8.48 -2.03
C LYS A 116 0.00 -7.45 -3.08
N ILE A 117 0.58 -7.51 -4.26
CA ILE A 117 0.29 -6.61 -5.38
C ILE A 117 -0.24 -7.48 -6.51
N GLU A 118 -1.45 -7.19 -6.96
CA GLU A 118 -2.14 -7.96 -7.99
C GLU A 118 -2.64 -7.03 -9.11
N PHE A 119 -2.45 -7.48 -10.35
CA PHE A 119 -3.04 -6.88 -11.56
C PHE A 119 -4.13 -7.80 -12.11
N PRO A 120 -5.36 -7.71 -11.57
CA PRO A 120 -6.50 -8.44 -12.11
C PRO A 120 -6.81 -8.05 -13.57
N ASN A 121 -7.64 -8.86 -14.21
CA ASN A 121 -8.10 -8.63 -15.59
C ASN A 121 -9.02 -7.40 -15.75
N ASP A 122 -9.44 -6.80 -14.64
CA ASP A 122 -10.33 -5.63 -14.58
C ASP A 122 -9.59 -4.31 -14.88
N GLY A 123 -8.27 -4.37 -15.04
CA GLY A 123 -7.44 -3.20 -15.31
C GLY A 123 -7.12 -2.40 -14.05
N VAL A 124 -7.53 -2.80 -12.85
CA VAL A 124 -7.27 -2.03 -11.61
C VAL A 124 -6.06 -2.61 -10.89
N LEU A 125 -5.08 -1.78 -10.55
CA LEU A 125 -3.95 -2.21 -9.71
C LEU A 125 -4.38 -2.29 -8.25
N HIS A 126 -4.14 -3.43 -7.64
CA HIS A 126 -4.50 -3.72 -6.26
C HIS A 126 -3.25 -3.87 -5.41
N VAL A 127 -3.07 -3.01 -4.40
CA VAL A 127 -2.08 -3.21 -3.33
C VAL A 127 -2.81 -3.64 -2.06
N VAL A 128 -2.63 -4.89 -1.67
CA VAL A 128 -3.37 -5.57 -0.61
C VAL A 128 -2.49 -5.75 0.62
N ARG A 129 -2.94 -5.28 1.78
CA ARG A 129 -2.32 -5.55 3.08
C ARG A 129 -3.04 -6.72 3.78
N GLY A 130 -2.37 -7.87 3.85
CA GLY A 130 -2.88 -9.10 4.47
C GLY A 130 -2.92 -10.28 3.50
N ASP A 131 -3.20 -11.47 4.01
CA ASP A 131 -3.46 -12.66 3.20
C ASP A 131 -4.95 -12.66 2.79
N ASP A 132 -5.24 -13.17 1.58
CA ASP A 132 -6.51 -13.09 0.83
C ASP A 132 -7.79 -12.79 1.61
N TRP A 133 -8.59 -11.83 1.09
CA TRP A 133 -9.94 -11.40 1.51
C TRP A 133 -10.19 -11.16 3.02
N THR A 134 -9.30 -11.50 3.94
CA THR A 134 -9.28 -11.10 5.36
C THR A 134 -8.55 -9.74 5.55
N LYS A 135 -8.26 -9.08 4.42
CA LYS A 135 -7.57 -7.81 4.18
C LYS A 135 -7.75 -6.77 5.30
N THR A 136 -6.63 -6.30 5.86
CA THR A 136 -6.60 -5.12 6.75
C THR A 136 -7.07 -3.89 5.99
N TYR A 137 -6.58 -3.71 4.75
CA TYR A 137 -7.06 -2.75 3.77
C TYR A 137 -6.50 -3.12 2.39
N GLN A 138 -7.03 -2.46 1.36
CA GLN A 138 -6.57 -2.54 -0.01
C GLN A 138 -6.53 -1.15 -0.62
N LEU A 139 -5.54 -0.90 -1.47
CA LEU A 139 -5.50 0.27 -2.33
C LEU A 139 -5.89 -0.15 -3.73
N TRP A 140 -6.89 0.52 -4.29
CA TRP A 140 -7.24 0.43 -5.70
C TRP A 140 -6.67 1.63 -6.39
N LEU A 141 -5.70 1.39 -7.27
CA LEU A 141 -5.20 2.39 -8.18
C LEU A 141 -5.82 2.07 -9.52
N ASN A 142 -6.78 2.89 -9.93
CA ASN A 142 -7.38 2.74 -11.24
C ASN A 142 -6.47 3.45 -12.25
N PRO A 143 -5.72 2.70 -13.08
CA PRO A 143 -5.01 3.31 -14.17
C PRO A 143 -6.09 3.81 -15.12
N SER A 144 -6.33 5.11 -15.12
CA SER A 144 -7.42 5.71 -15.87
C SER A 144 -7.10 5.70 -17.35
N VAL A 145 -6.71 4.59 -17.96
CA VAL A 145 -6.33 4.52 -19.37
C VAL A 145 -7.58 4.62 -20.22
N ARG A 146 -7.95 5.85 -20.55
CA ARG A 146 -8.83 6.14 -21.68
C ARG A 146 -7.99 6.59 -22.86
N ILE A 147 -8.28 6.03 -24.02
CA ILE A 147 -7.67 6.40 -25.29
C ILE A 147 -7.76 7.93 -25.45
N GLY A 148 -6.61 8.61 -25.59
CA GLY A 148 -6.54 10.01 -26.06
C GLY A 148 -6.51 11.14 -25.02
N GLY A 149 -6.08 10.92 -23.77
CA GLY A 149 -5.93 12.02 -22.80
C GLY A 149 -4.68 11.93 -21.93
N ASN A 150 -4.08 13.08 -21.58
CA ASN A 150 -3.09 13.20 -20.50
C ASN A 150 -3.70 12.64 -19.21
N GLN A 151 -3.20 11.51 -18.73
CA GLN A 151 -3.78 10.81 -17.58
C GLN A 151 -2.83 10.75 -16.41
N SER A 152 -3.38 11.17 -15.27
CA SER A 152 -2.73 11.14 -13.96
C SER A 152 -3.36 10.01 -13.15
N PHE A 153 -2.53 9.06 -12.72
CA PHE A 153 -2.89 7.97 -11.81
C PHE A 153 -3.23 8.48 -10.40
N LYS A 154 -2.90 9.74 -10.15
CA LYS A 154 -3.03 10.42 -8.88
C LYS A 154 -4.49 10.71 -8.50
N ASP A 155 -5.40 10.70 -9.47
CA ASP A 155 -6.75 11.26 -9.31
C ASP A 155 -7.84 10.21 -8.98
N ASP A 156 -7.58 8.91 -9.15
CA ASP A 156 -8.53 7.81 -8.81
C ASP A 156 -7.86 6.70 -7.98
N ILE A 157 -7.13 7.10 -6.94
CA ILE A 157 -6.68 6.17 -5.90
C ILE A 157 -7.79 6.04 -4.86
N ARG A 158 -8.12 4.79 -4.50
CA ARG A 158 -9.13 4.48 -3.47
C ARG A 158 -8.55 3.62 -2.38
N CYS A 159 -8.86 3.96 -1.14
CA CYS A 159 -8.64 3.10 0.01
C CYS A 159 -9.90 2.26 0.22
N VAL A 160 -9.74 0.93 0.24
CA VAL A 160 -10.82 -0.04 0.28
C VAL A 160 -10.67 -0.91 1.52
N ILE A 161 -11.73 -1.03 2.32
CA ILE A 161 -11.72 -1.77 3.58
C ILE A 161 -13.06 -2.50 3.77
N LYS A 162 -13.02 -3.70 4.36
CA LYS A 162 -14.24 -4.46 4.66
C LYS A 162 -15.19 -3.69 5.56
N LYS A 163 -16.50 -3.80 5.31
CA LYS A 163 -17.55 -3.13 6.08
C LYS A 163 -17.46 -3.41 7.59
N ALA A 164 -17.13 -4.65 7.96
CA ALA A 164 -16.97 -5.07 9.35
C ALA A 164 -15.85 -4.35 10.13
N ARG A 165 -14.90 -3.70 9.46
CA ARG A 165 -13.81 -2.94 10.08
C ARG A 165 -14.08 -1.44 10.16
N GLY A 166 -15.13 -0.96 9.50
CA GLY A 166 -15.47 0.46 9.38
C GLY A 166 -14.50 1.27 8.49
N PRO A 167 -14.87 2.50 8.11
CA PRO A 167 -14.06 3.36 7.23
C PRO A 167 -12.95 4.13 7.97
N GLU A 168 -12.86 4.03 9.30
CA GLU A 168 -12.04 4.89 10.15
C GLU A 168 -10.56 4.80 9.80
N PHE A 169 -10.09 3.61 9.40
CA PHE A 169 -8.71 3.44 8.94
C PHE A 169 -8.41 4.30 7.72
N CYS A 170 -9.23 4.21 6.66
CA CYS A 170 -9.06 4.98 5.44
C CYS A 170 -9.14 6.48 5.71
N GLN A 171 -10.08 6.91 6.56
CA GLN A 171 -10.19 8.30 6.99
C GLN A 171 -8.94 8.76 7.75
N ALA A 172 -8.39 7.93 8.64
CA ALA A 172 -7.17 8.23 9.39
C ALA A 172 -5.92 8.35 8.53
N VAL A 173 -5.92 7.83 7.30
CA VAL A 173 -4.83 7.98 6.32
C VAL A 173 -5.13 9.05 5.24
N GLY A 174 -6.24 9.79 5.38
CA GLY A 174 -6.58 10.94 4.55
C GLY A 174 -7.56 10.66 3.40
N TYR A 175 -8.20 9.49 3.38
CA TYR A 175 -9.25 9.15 2.43
C TYR A 175 -10.62 9.38 3.08
N LEU A 176 -11.10 10.61 2.95
CA LEU A 176 -12.25 11.12 3.74
C LEU A 176 -13.60 10.75 3.12
N ASN A 177 -13.68 10.67 1.80
CA ASN A 177 -14.93 10.47 1.07
C ASN A 177 -15.21 8.97 0.88
N CYS A 178 -15.82 8.36 1.89
CA CYS A 178 -16.13 6.93 1.93
C CYS A 178 -17.58 6.64 1.53
N SER A 179 -17.77 5.67 0.63
CA SER A 179 -19.09 5.13 0.29
C SER A 179 -19.06 3.62 0.23
N VAL A 180 -20.23 2.99 0.37
CA VAL A 180 -20.40 1.54 0.15
C VAL A 180 -21.01 1.39 -1.24
N PRO A 181 -20.31 0.80 -2.21
CA PRO A 181 -20.90 0.53 -3.52
C PRO A 181 -22.07 -0.45 -3.38
N SER A 182 -23.09 -0.28 -4.22
CA SER A 182 -24.30 -1.11 -4.15
C SER A 182 -23.96 -2.60 -4.28
N GLY A 183 -24.46 -3.42 -3.33
CA GLY A 183 -24.24 -4.86 -3.31
C GLY A 183 -22.83 -5.32 -2.89
N GLN A 184 -22.01 -4.44 -2.31
CA GLN A 184 -20.64 -4.75 -1.90
C GLN A 184 -20.43 -4.70 -0.38
N ASP A 185 -19.56 -5.58 0.12
CA ASP A 185 -19.24 -5.71 1.56
C ASP A 185 -17.99 -4.90 1.98
N TYR A 186 -17.69 -3.82 1.28
CA TYR A 186 -16.56 -2.95 1.54
C TYR A 186 -16.92 -1.46 1.43
N TYR A 187 -16.18 -0.64 2.17
CA TYR A 187 -16.11 0.80 1.96
C TYR A 187 -15.04 1.09 0.91
N ALA A 188 -15.35 1.97 -0.03
CA ALA A 188 -14.38 2.59 -0.92
C ALA A 188 -14.28 4.08 -0.58
N CYS A 189 -13.09 4.51 -0.20
CA CYS A 189 -12.81 5.88 0.21
C CYS A 189 -11.91 6.56 -0.80
N THR A 190 -12.19 7.82 -1.12
CA THR A 190 -11.39 8.66 -2.02
C THR A 190 -10.79 9.85 -1.25
N ARG A 191 -9.70 10.41 -1.79
CA ARG A 191 -9.16 11.67 -1.28
C ARG A 191 -10.07 12.83 -1.70
N PRO A 192 -10.22 13.89 -0.87
CA PRO A 192 -10.79 15.14 -1.35
C PRO A 192 -9.91 15.69 -2.49
N LYS A 193 -10.55 16.18 -3.55
CA LYS A 193 -9.88 16.86 -4.67
C LYS A 193 -9.44 18.26 -4.27
#